data_AF-R6EWN6-F1
#
_entry.id   AF-R6EWN6-F1
#
_cell.length_a   1.000
_cell.length_b   1.000
_cell.length_c   1.000
_cell.angle_alpha   90.00
_cell.angle_beta   90.00
_cell.angle_gamma   90.00
#
_symmetry.space_group_name_H-M   'P 1'
#
loop_
_entity.id
_entity.type
_entity.pdbx_description
1 polymer ?
#
loop_
_entity_poly.entity_id
_entity_poly.type
_entity_poly.pdbx_seq_one_letter_code
_entity_poly.pdbx_strand_id
1 'polypeptide(L)'
;MKKSLLLTAALVMATTAANAQPFVEGVPFSARQFGKHLVPALNAQAQPSKLRAEKKSNYYLRPEGALFQTTDKTGQIWGTVYMYVPGAYDVKFKKQGSDAYVWHQNTFDYYGDVTVNDCSSNTDYYYKIDANGDFNLKSLFDGSDAVPTLVCNTDSFLLASENPYFGNPGDPGKHESLALMYYYPRVYSGIDQDNRRVTPLSYTMDQVSEVFFGGMDNEYVYGSGTFTQDGAKYTATGVYQYFDKPMAPLVVEDIFIPVISKGYYPIAKGKSLRMQIHNVIEQDGKRIPGEKILYELTATEPETIDVGSVPYDDNTSYNAFTLVFTKKNAEGKAERFTIDEPFYVVIDGLDKEGIDCGFEVSELPYYYDNFDSAVGMWSKDGSPAFFSLYKDVALKVSFSAKYDYCNPMYYVLNGRVENYGVVKMDDDGTSGKTLIPGELVFAGPAIKTNDSWFDANNDPNYTVTCDADWVKSITPDTKTWAEYDITVLKVVCDPLPEGVSGRKCELHVKGKTCKSTYPIEVLQGDAEAGIDGVTVNVARDGKTYNIGGQRVADDTKGLVIRNGKKYLNK
;
A
#
# COMPACT_ATOMS: atom_id res chain seq x y z
N MET A 1 51.57 11.20 51.57
CA MET A 1 50.93 9.87 51.42
C MET A 1 49.55 10.05 50.79
N LYS A 2 49.46 9.96 49.45
CA LYS A 2 48.21 10.06 48.68
C LYS A 2 48.37 9.20 47.41
N LYS A 3 48.05 7.90 47.50
CA LYS A 3 47.88 7.01 46.32
C LYS A 3 46.87 5.87 46.53
N SER A 4 46.13 5.82 47.63
CA SER A 4 45.27 4.68 48.00
C SER A 4 43.76 4.94 48.01
N LEU A 5 43.26 6.10 47.57
CA LEU A 5 41.82 6.42 47.59
C LEU A 5 41.10 6.39 46.24
N LEU A 6 41.81 6.19 45.12
CA LEU A 6 41.20 6.21 43.78
C LEU A 6 40.84 4.83 43.21
N LEU A 7 41.37 3.73 43.78
CA LEU A 7 41.08 2.38 43.27
C LEU A 7 39.79 1.77 43.85
N THR A 8 39.33 2.23 45.03
CA THR A 8 38.16 1.65 45.69
C THR A 8 36.83 2.22 45.17
N ALA A 9 36.83 3.44 44.63
CA ALA A 9 35.64 4.04 44.01
C ALA A 9 35.33 3.45 42.61
N ALA A 10 36.37 3.00 41.89
CA ALA A 10 36.20 2.34 40.60
C ALA A 10 35.68 0.89 40.74
N LEU A 11 36.03 0.18 41.83
CA LEU A 11 35.53 -1.19 42.04
C LEU A 11 34.06 -1.24 42.48
N VAL A 12 33.57 -0.25 43.23
CA VAL A 12 32.15 -0.24 43.67
C VAL A 12 31.20 0.18 42.53
N MET A 13 31.66 0.98 41.56
CA MET A 13 30.88 1.31 40.35
C MET A 13 30.99 0.25 39.24
N ALA A 14 32.00 -0.63 39.27
CA ALA A 14 32.11 -1.75 38.35
C ALA A 14 31.24 -2.96 38.79
N THR A 15 30.88 -3.07 40.07
CA THR A 15 30.00 -4.15 40.57
C THR A 15 28.51 -3.86 40.47
N THR A 16 28.08 -2.63 40.17
CA THR A 16 26.67 -2.31 39.85
C THR A 16 26.37 -2.31 38.35
N ALA A 17 27.39 -2.31 37.49
CA ALA A 17 27.23 -2.48 36.04
C ALA A 17 27.34 -3.95 35.57
N ALA A 18 27.73 -4.87 36.45
CA ALA A 18 27.88 -6.30 36.14
C ALA A 18 26.70 -7.18 36.61
N ASN A 19 25.63 -6.58 37.13
CA ASN A 19 24.37 -7.26 37.49
C ASN A 19 23.16 -6.78 36.68
N ALA A 20 23.38 -6.17 35.52
CA ALA A 20 22.39 -6.24 34.45
C ALA A 20 22.62 -7.56 33.71
N GLN A 21 22.22 -8.68 34.33
CA GLN A 21 21.89 -9.84 33.53
C GLN A 21 20.86 -9.36 32.49
N PRO A 22 21.07 -9.59 31.18
CA PRO A 22 19.97 -9.47 30.25
C PRO A 22 18.91 -10.45 30.75
N PHE A 23 17.82 -9.92 31.31
CA PHE A 23 16.68 -10.74 31.69
C PHE A 23 16.15 -11.35 30.38
N VAL A 24 16.53 -12.61 30.18
CA VAL A 24 15.89 -13.50 29.22
C VAL A 24 14.59 -13.94 29.88
N GLU A 25 13.52 -13.17 29.71
CA GLU A 25 12.16 -13.66 29.95
C GLU A 25 11.22 -13.14 28.86
N GLY A 26 10.53 -14.10 28.24
CA GLY A 26 9.95 -14.05 26.91
C GLY A 26 10.51 -15.22 26.12
N VAL A 27 9.65 -16.18 25.75
CA VAL A 27 10.05 -17.35 24.95
C VAL A 27 10.86 -16.85 23.74
N PRO A 28 12.08 -17.36 23.47
CA PRO A 28 12.85 -16.91 22.33
C PRO A 28 12.05 -17.15 21.05
N PHE A 29 11.79 -16.09 20.30
CA PHE A 29 11.11 -16.12 19.02
C PHE A 29 11.81 -17.16 18.12
N SER A 30 11.11 -18.25 17.78
CA SER A 30 11.64 -19.25 16.85
C SER A 30 10.54 -19.73 15.91
N ALA A 31 10.79 -19.69 14.61
CA ALA A 31 9.84 -20.15 13.60
C ALA A 31 9.46 -21.63 13.81
N ARG A 32 10.40 -22.42 14.36
CA ARG A 32 10.15 -23.82 14.74
C ARG A 32 9.07 -24.00 15.81
N GLN A 33 8.84 -23.02 16.70
CA GLN A 33 7.77 -23.08 17.69
C GLN A 33 6.40 -22.82 17.06
N PHE A 34 6.29 -21.88 16.12
CA PHE A 34 5.07 -21.66 15.33
C PHE A 34 4.72 -22.88 14.48
N GLY A 35 5.70 -23.45 13.78
CA GLY A 35 5.51 -24.60 12.90
C GLY A 35 5.09 -25.91 13.57
N LYS A 36 5.44 -26.12 14.84
CA LYS A 36 5.02 -27.32 15.60
C LYS A 36 3.60 -27.24 16.16
N HIS A 37 3.03 -26.05 16.25
CA HIS A 37 1.72 -25.78 16.82
C HIS A 37 0.85 -25.15 15.73
N LEU A 38 0.52 -25.93 14.70
CA LEU A 38 -0.39 -25.53 13.62
C LEU A 38 -1.61 -24.84 14.21
N VAL A 39 -1.78 -23.54 13.90
CA VAL A 39 -2.82 -22.65 14.45
C VAL A 39 -4.20 -23.34 14.38
N PRO A 40 -4.75 -23.80 15.53
CA PRO A 40 -6.14 -24.18 15.62
C PRO A 40 -6.96 -22.89 15.73
N ALA A 41 -8.03 -22.74 14.96
CA ALA A 41 -9.06 -21.78 15.32
C ALA A 41 -9.90 -22.42 16.42
N LEU A 42 -10.06 -21.75 17.56
CA LEU A 42 -11.05 -22.18 18.54
C LEU A 42 -12.43 -21.84 17.96
N ASN A 43 -13.21 -22.87 17.67
CA ASN A 43 -14.63 -22.67 17.37
C ASN A 43 -15.35 -22.33 18.69
N ALA A 44 -16.06 -21.19 18.66
CA ALA A 44 -17.04 -20.72 19.64
C ALA A 44 -16.52 -19.90 20.82
N GLN A 45 -16.63 -18.58 20.69
CA GLN A 45 -17.57 -17.75 21.45
C GLN A 45 -18.04 -16.61 20.54
N ALA A 46 -19.22 -16.04 20.82
CA ALA A 46 -20.06 -15.26 19.90
C ALA A 46 -19.28 -14.41 18.89
N GLN A 47 -19.58 -14.61 17.60
CA GLN A 47 -19.15 -13.68 16.55
C GLN A 47 -19.51 -12.27 17.02
N PRO A 48 -18.61 -11.27 16.95
CA PRO A 48 -19.03 -9.90 17.10
C PRO A 48 -20.20 -9.67 16.14
N SER A 49 -21.37 -9.43 16.73
CA SER A 49 -22.60 -9.31 15.96
C SER A 49 -22.76 -7.85 15.59
N LYS A 50 -22.18 -7.47 14.46
CA LYS A 50 -22.70 -6.37 13.66
C LYS A 50 -22.98 -6.92 12.26
N LEU A 51 -24.02 -6.37 11.64
CA LEU A 51 -24.59 -6.84 10.39
C LEU A 51 -23.50 -7.01 9.33
N ARG A 52 -23.00 -8.23 9.11
CA ARG A 52 -22.31 -8.54 7.85
C ARG A 52 -23.32 -8.19 6.76
N ALA A 53 -23.01 -7.19 5.95
CA ALA A 53 -23.81 -6.92 4.77
C ALA A 53 -24.01 -8.23 4.01
N GLU A 54 -25.22 -8.47 3.50
CA GLU A 54 -25.49 -9.69 2.76
C GLU A 54 -24.49 -9.80 1.62
N LYS A 55 -23.80 -10.95 1.57
CA LYS A 55 -22.81 -11.22 0.53
C LYS A 55 -23.46 -11.04 -0.84
N LYS A 56 -22.96 -10.07 -1.61
CA LYS A 56 -23.44 -9.85 -2.98
C LYS A 56 -23.03 -11.01 -3.89
N SER A 57 -23.89 -11.34 -4.87
CA SER A 57 -23.62 -12.41 -5.83
C SER A 57 -22.50 -12.05 -6.80
N ASN A 58 -22.32 -10.76 -7.10
CA ASN A 58 -21.23 -10.23 -7.89
C ASN A 58 -20.51 -9.14 -7.10
N TYR A 59 -19.20 -9.27 -7.01
CA TYR A 59 -18.32 -8.35 -6.30
C TYR A 59 -16.94 -8.40 -6.94
N TYR A 60 -15.97 -7.66 -6.41
CA TYR A 60 -14.59 -7.80 -6.82
C TYR A 60 -13.65 -7.70 -5.64
N LEU A 61 -12.44 -8.23 -5.81
CA LEU A 61 -11.39 -8.17 -4.81
C LEU A 61 -10.58 -6.88 -4.97
N ARG A 62 -10.13 -6.31 -3.85
CA ARG A 62 -9.09 -5.28 -3.84
C ARG A 62 -7.83 -5.82 -4.57
N PRO A 63 -7.13 -5.00 -5.38
CA PRO A 63 -5.83 -5.37 -5.94
C PRO A 63 -4.84 -5.73 -4.82
N GLU A 64 -4.08 -6.80 -5.01
CA GLU A 64 -3.07 -7.26 -4.05
C GLU A 64 -2.03 -6.17 -3.77
N GLY A 65 -1.66 -5.98 -2.52
CA GLY A 65 -0.68 -5.00 -2.05
C GLY A 65 -1.15 -3.55 -2.02
N ALA A 66 -2.38 -3.26 -2.50
CA ALA A 66 -2.98 -1.93 -2.38
C ALA A 66 -3.30 -1.60 -0.91
N LEU A 67 -3.39 -0.33 -0.59
CA LEU A 67 -3.74 0.13 0.76
C LEU A 67 -5.00 0.99 0.68
N PHE A 68 -5.66 1.18 1.81
CA PHE A 68 -6.66 2.21 1.98
C PHE A 68 -6.02 3.43 2.62
N GLN A 69 -6.29 4.60 2.07
CA GLN A 69 -6.04 5.84 2.79
C GLN A 69 -6.93 5.87 4.03
N THR A 70 -6.31 6.10 5.19
CA THR A 70 -7.01 6.17 6.48
C THR A 70 -6.87 7.57 7.11
N THR A 71 -7.14 7.66 8.41
CA THR A 71 -7.21 8.84 9.29
C THR A 71 -6.10 9.87 9.08
N ASP A 72 -6.26 11.06 9.65
CA ASP A 72 -5.13 11.97 9.77
C ASP A 72 -4.01 11.40 10.68
N LYS A 73 -2.87 12.10 10.75
CA LYS A 73 -1.71 11.71 11.57
C LYS A 73 -2.03 11.56 13.07
N THR A 74 -3.21 11.99 13.52
CA THR A 74 -3.67 11.89 14.90
C THR A 74 -4.56 10.68 15.17
N GLY A 75 -4.78 9.82 14.16
CA GLY A 75 -5.60 8.61 14.33
C GLY A 75 -7.11 8.90 14.40
N GLN A 76 -7.56 10.13 14.10
CA GLN A 76 -8.97 10.48 14.12
C GLN A 76 -9.68 10.15 12.79
N ILE A 77 -10.79 9.41 12.89
CA ILE A 77 -11.60 8.98 11.76
C ILE A 77 -12.66 10.04 11.45
N TRP A 78 -12.40 10.91 10.48
CA TRP A 78 -13.42 11.78 9.89
C TRP A 78 -13.15 11.93 8.38
N GLY A 79 -13.82 11.14 7.52
CA GLY A 79 -13.70 11.35 6.08
C GLY A 79 -13.98 10.14 5.17
N THR A 80 -13.77 10.38 3.88
CA THR A 80 -13.88 9.41 2.79
C THR A 80 -12.68 8.46 2.77
N VAL A 81 -12.93 7.14 2.75
CA VAL A 81 -11.87 6.13 2.53
C VAL A 81 -11.62 5.98 1.03
N TYR A 82 -10.36 6.05 0.64
CA TYR A 82 -9.92 5.86 -0.74
C TYR A 82 -8.98 4.68 -0.85
N MET A 83 -8.96 4.01 -2.00
CA MET A 83 -7.91 3.05 -2.28
C MET A 83 -6.67 3.78 -2.81
N TYR A 84 -5.53 3.50 -2.21
CA TYR A 84 -4.25 4.10 -2.51
C TYR A 84 -3.38 3.09 -3.27
N VAL A 85 -2.88 3.51 -4.43
CA VAL A 85 -2.08 2.70 -5.36
C VAL A 85 -0.88 3.52 -5.86
N PRO A 86 0.25 2.89 -6.22
CA PRO A 86 1.37 3.63 -6.80
C PRO A 86 1.00 4.18 -8.19
N GLY A 87 1.51 5.37 -8.54
CA GLY A 87 1.24 6.01 -9.83
C GLY A 87 1.98 5.37 -11.01
N ALA A 88 1.35 5.35 -12.18
CA ALA A 88 1.85 4.72 -13.42
C ALA A 88 2.05 3.19 -13.31
N TYR A 89 1.23 2.50 -12.52
CA TYR A 89 1.19 1.05 -12.38
C TYR A 89 -0.06 0.44 -13.03
N ASP A 90 0.07 -0.79 -13.51
CA ASP A 90 -1.09 -1.59 -13.92
C ASP A 90 -1.78 -2.16 -12.67
N VAL A 91 -3.02 -1.76 -12.45
CA VAL A 91 -3.87 -2.16 -11.32
C VAL A 91 -4.97 -3.08 -11.84
N LYS A 92 -5.14 -4.25 -11.22
CA LYS A 92 -6.16 -5.24 -11.59
C LYS A 92 -7.14 -5.49 -10.45
N PHE A 93 -8.43 -5.32 -10.71
CA PHE A 93 -9.53 -5.71 -9.84
C PHE A 93 -10.13 -7.01 -10.37
N LYS A 94 -10.06 -8.06 -9.56
CA LYS A 94 -10.52 -9.40 -9.94
C LYS A 94 -12.01 -9.53 -9.68
N LYS A 95 -12.80 -9.78 -10.72
CA LYS A 95 -14.24 -10.01 -10.58
C LYS A 95 -14.49 -11.34 -9.86
N GLN A 96 -15.53 -11.35 -9.05
CA GLN A 96 -16.13 -12.55 -8.46
C GLN A 96 -17.62 -12.60 -8.81
N GLY A 97 -18.16 -13.81 -8.97
CA GLY A 97 -19.56 -14.04 -9.37
C GLY A 97 -19.75 -14.36 -10.85
N SER A 98 -20.91 -14.93 -11.18
CA SER A 98 -21.21 -15.47 -12.52
C SER A 98 -22.23 -14.68 -13.32
N ASP A 99 -22.90 -13.69 -12.73
CA ASP A 99 -23.98 -12.99 -13.43
C ASP A 99 -23.41 -11.97 -14.43
N ALA A 100 -24.27 -11.51 -15.34
CA ALA A 100 -23.97 -10.42 -16.25
C ALA A 100 -23.73 -9.12 -15.48
N TYR A 101 -22.68 -8.41 -15.83
CA TYR A 101 -22.20 -7.23 -15.12
C TYR A 101 -21.72 -6.16 -16.09
N VAL A 102 -21.65 -4.94 -15.59
CA VAL A 102 -21.08 -3.76 -16.26
C VAL A 102 -20.15 -3.09 -15.26
N TRP A 103 -18.94 -2.74 -15.70
CA TRP A 103 -18.05 -1.89 -14.91
C TRP A 103 -18.33 -0.43 -15.21
N HIS A 104 -18.40 0.38 -14.15
CA HIS A 104 -18.52 1.83 -14.22
C HIS A 104 -17.28 2.46 -13.60
N GLN A 105 -16.65 3.38 -14.33
CA GLN A 105 -15.49 4.11 -13.85
C GLN A 105 -15.60 5.59 -14.25
N ASN A 106 -15.32 6.46 -13.29
CA ASN A 106 -15.03 7.87 -13.56
C ASN A 106 -13.50 8.03 -13.66
N THR A 107 -13.02 8.69 -14.71
CA THR A 107 -11.62 9.09 -14.81
C THR A 107 -11.50 10.59 -14.62
N PHE A 108 -10.48 11.02 -13.88
CA PHE A 108 -10.22 12.42 -13.59
C PHE A 108 -8.96 12.88 -14.32
N ASP A 109 -8.93 14.12 -14.79
CA ASP A 109 -7.69 14.73 -15.28
C ASP A 109 -6.79 15.24 -14.17
N TYR A 110 -5.70 15.87 -14.60
CA TYR A 110 -4.70 16.52 -13.77
C TYR A 110 -5.26 17.54 -12.76
N TYR A 111 -6.39 18.19 -13.10
CA TYR A 111 -7.01 19.23 -12.27
C TYR A 111 -8.10 18.67 -11.35
N GLY A 112 -8.31 17.35 -11.37
CA GLY A 112 -9.37 16.69 -10.62
C GLY A 112 -10.76 16.84 -11.26
N ASP A 113 -10.83 17.25 -12.54
CA ASP A 113 -12.07 17.32 -13.30
C ASP A 113 -12.37 15.96 -13.95
N VAL A 114 -13.64 15.55 -13.95
CA VAL A 114 -14.07 14.30 -14.59
C VAL A 114 -13.93 14.44 -16.11
N THR A 115 -13.08 13.62 -16.71
CA THR A 115 -12.86 13.61 -18.16
C THR A 115 -13.66 12.54 -18.88
N VAL A 116 -13.94 11.42 -18.22
CA VAL A 116 -14.78 10.35 -18.77
C VAL A 116 -15.72 9.82 -17.70
N ASN A 117 -16.99 9.70 -18.07
CA ASN A 117 -18.02 8.98 -17.35
C ASN A 117 -18.46 7.83 -18.23
N ASP A 118 -17.94 6.63 -17.99
CA ASP A 118 -18.29 5.45 -18.77
C ASP A 118 -19.07 4.44 -17.92
N CYS A 119 -20.34 4.29 -18.31
CA CYS A 119 -21.33 3.37 -17.74
C CYS A 119 -21.61 2.19 -18.70
N SER A 120 -20.81 1.99 -19.74
CA SER A 120 -21.22 1.21 -20.93
C SER A 120 -20.51 -0.13 -21.11
N SER A 121 -19.76 -0.61 -20.10
CA SER A 121 -18.93 -1.84 -20.18
C SER A 121 -17.88 -1.83 -21.29
N ASN A 122 -17.57 -0.66 -21.86
CA ASN A 122 -16.60 -0.54 -22.93
C ASN A 122 -15.18 -0.36 -22.35
N THR A 123 -14.19 -0.69 -23.17
CA THR A 123 -12.79 -0.35 -22.90
C THR A 123 -12.56 1.13 -23.18
N ASP A 124 -11.84 1.80 -22.30
CA ASP A 124 -11.37 3.18 -22.50
C ASP A 124 -9.83 3.21 -22.57
N TYR A 125 -9.24 4.38 -22.77
CA TYR A 125 -7.79 4.57 -22.80
C TYR A 125 -7.13 4.31 -21.44
N TYR A 126 -7.85 4.61 -20.36
CA TYR A 126 -7.35 4.50 -18.99
C TYR A 126 -7.53 3.09 -18.42
N TYR A 127 -8.55 2.37 -18.87
CA TYR A 127 -8.85 1.05 -18.34
C TYR A 127 -9.41 0.12 -19.41
N LYS A 128 -9.29 -1.17 -19.17
CA LYS A 128 -9.85 -2.22 -20.01
C LYS A 128 -10.45 -3.33 -19.16
N ILE A 129 -11.45 -3.99 -19.71
CA ILE A 129 -11.99 -5.22 -19.16
C ILE A 129 -11.34 -6.37 -19.93
N ASP A 130 -10.69 -7.29 -19.23
CA ASP A 130 -10.06 -8.45 -19.88
C ASP A 130 -11.07 -9.58 -20.16
N ALA A 131 -10.60 -10.65 -20.80
CA ALA A 131 -11.45 -11.78 -21.19
C ALA A 131 -12.10 -12.51 -20.01
N ASN A 132 -11.55 -12.39 -18.79
CA ASN A 132 -12.13 -12.96 -17.57
C ASN A 132 -13.16 -12.02 -16.95
N GLY A 133 -13.26 -10.79 -17.45
CA GLY A 133 -14.08 -9.76 -16.85
C GLY A 133 -13.43 -8.92 -15.79
N ASP A 134 -12.12 -9.06 -15.60
CA ASP A 134 -11.38 -8.28 -14.63
C ASP A 134 -11.18 -6.85 -15.15
N PHE A 135 -11.34 -5.89 -14.25
CA PHE A 135 -11.10 -4.48 -14.55
C PHE A 135 -9.61 -4.17 -14.39
N ASN A 136 -8.99 -3.66 -15.44
CA ASN A 136 -7.58 -3.30 -15.47
C ASN A 136 -7.47 -1.80 -15.69
N LEU A 137 -6.83 -1.08 -14.78
CA LEU A 137 -6.60 0.37 -14.82
C LEU A 137 -5.10 0.63 -14.88
N LYS A 138 -4.65 1.60 -15.67
CA LYS A 138 -3.32 2.18 -15.48
C LYS A 138 -3.47 3.39 -14.57
N SER A 139 -2.94 3.32 -13.35
CA SER A 139 -3.01 4.45 -12.40
C SER A 139 -2.28 5.65 -12.98
N LEU A 140 -2.89 6.83 -12.93
CA LEU A 140 -2.35 8.03 -13.57
C LEU A 140 -1.47 8.85 -12.62
N PHE A 141 -1.87 8.88 -11.36
CA PHE A 141 -1.26 9.72 -10.34
C PHE A 141 -0.86 8.90 -9.13
N ASP A 142 0.07 9.44 -8.36
CA ASP A 142 0.27 9.03 -6.98
C ASP A 142 -0.85 9.63 -6.16
N GLY A 143 -1.78 8.77 -5.73
CA GLY A 143 -2.97 9.26 -5.06
C GLY A 143 -4.09 8.25 -4.95
N SER A 144 -5.13 8.70 -4.28
CA SER A 144 -6.41 8.05 -4.13
C SER A 144 -7.13 7.96 -5.49
N ASP A 145 -7.02 6.82 -6.17
CA ASP A 145 -7.81 6.56 -7.37
C ASP A 145 -9.25 6.17 -6.99
N ALA A 146 -10.22 6.63 -7.78
CA ALA A 146 -11.61 6.19 -7.62
C ALA A 146 -11.70 4.69 -7.93
N VAL A 147 -12.20 3.91 -6.98
CA VAL A 147 -12.47 2.48 -7.17
C VAL A 147 -13.64 2.27 -8.14
N PRO A 148 -13.56 1.28 -9.05
CA PRO A 148 -14.60 1.03 -10.03
C PRO A 148 -15.88 0.50 -9.36
N THR A 149 -17.05 0.80 -9.95
CA THR A 149 -18.31 0.20 -9.50
C THR A 149 -18.67 -0.97 -10.41
N LEU A 150 -19.01 -2.12 -9.84
CA LEU A 150 -19.53 -3.28 -10.55
C LEU A 150 -21.06 -3.27 -10.48
N VAL A 151 -21.75 -3.12 -11.60
CA VAL A 151 -23.21 -3.04 -11.67
C VAL A 151 -23.79 -4.32 -12.26
N CYS A 152 -24.79 -4.90 -11.61
CA CYS A 152 -25.44 -6.15 -12.00
C CYS A 152 -26.97 -5.98 -11.93
N ASN A 153 -27.61 -5.70 -13.07
CA ASN A 153 -29.04 -5.38 -13.15
C ASN A 153 -29.44 -4.22 -12.21
N THR A 154 -30.16 -4.51 -11.12
CA THR A 154 -30.60 -3.54 -10.11
C THR A 154 -29.69 -3.47 -8.89
N ASP A 155 -28.64 -4.29 -8.83
CA ASP A 155 -27.66 -4.31 -7.74
C ASP A 155 -26.32 -3.71 -8.22
N SER A 156 -25.51 -3.23 -7.28
CA SER A 156 -24.17 -2.71 -7.55
C SER A 156 -23.22 -2.98 -6.40
N PHE A 157 -21.95 -3.24 -6.69
CA PHE A 157 -20.90 -3.40 -5.71
C PHE A 157 -19.82 -2.35 -5.95
N LEU A 158 -19.47 -1.64 -4.89
CA LEU A 158 -18.35 -0.70 -4.87
C LEU A 158 -17.51 -1.04 -3.64
N LEU A 159 -16.20 -1.22 -3.86
CA LEU A 159 -15.28 -1.43 -2.75
C LEU A 159 -15.43 -0.25 -1.79
N ALA A 160 -15.61 -0.55 -0.51
CA ALA A 160 -15.86 0.41 0.56
C ALA A 160 -17.27 1.03 0.69
N SER A 161 -18.23 0.71 -0.19
CA SER A 161 -19.56 1.35 -0.16
C SER A 161 -20.54 0.80 0.87
N GLU A 162 -20.23 -0.32 1.52
CA GLU A 162 -21.07 -0.90 2.58
C GLU A 162 -20.97 -0.08 3.89
N ASN A 163 -20.30 1.07 3.87
CA ASN A 163 -20.25 2.02 4.96
C ASN A 163 -21.47 2.99 4.95
N PRO A 164 -22.36 2.96 5.95
CA PRO A 164 -23.52 3.85 6.05
C PRO A 164 -23.19 5.32 6.31
N TYR A 165 -21.92 5.67 6.61
CA TYR A 165 -21.47 7.06 6.81
C TYR A 165 -21.12 7.77 5.50
N PHE A 166 -21.34 7.14 4.35
CA PHE A 166 -21.28 7.77 3.05
C PHE A 166 -22.55 8.63 2.83
N GLY A 167 -22.49 9.86 3.32
CA GLY A 167 -23.57 10.83 3.25
C GLY A 167 -24.01 11.25 4.65
N ASN A 168 -23.85 12.53 4.95
CA ASN A 168 -24.23 13.13 6.21
C ASN A 168 -25.68 12.73 6.60
N PRO A 169 -25.93 12.13 7.78
CA PRO A 169 -27.22 11.56 8.22
C PRO A 169 -28.34 12.59 8.46
N GLY A 170 -28.24 13.79 7.91
CA GLY A 170 -29.15 14.91 8.16
C GLY A 170 -30.35 15.03 7.22
N ASP A 171 -30.48 14.22 6.16
CA ASP A 171 -31.58 14.41 5.18
C ASP A 171 -32.13 13.07 4.61
N PRO A 172 -33.07 12.42 5.33
CA PRO A 172 -33.64 11.10 5.00
C PRO A 172 -34.38 10.99 3.66
N GLY A 173 -34.54 12.09 2.92
CA GLY A 173 -35.33 12.15 1.68
C GLY A 173 -34.55 11.98 0.37
N LYS A 174 -33.22 11.86 0.41
CA LYS A 174 -32.36 11.81 -0.79
C LYS A 174 -31.61 10.49 -1.01
N HIS A 175 -31.84 9.50 -0.15
CA HIS A 175 -31.07 8.26 -0.10
C HIS A 175 -31.23 7.36 -1.34
N GLU A 176 -32.31 7.50 -2.11
CA GLU A 176 -32.63 6.54 -3.19
C GLU A 176 -32.41 7.07 -4.61
N SER A 177 -31.98 8.32 -4.79
CA SER A 177 -31.91 8.93 -6.14
C SER A 177 -30.60 9.63 -6.52
N LEU A 178 -29.58 9.64 -5.65
CA LEU A 178 -28.29 10.32 -5.95
C LEU A 178 -27.04 9.44 -5.77
N ALA A 179 -27.18 8.20 -5.30
CA ALA A 179 -26.13 7.18 -5.41
C ALA A 179 -25.92 6.70 -6.86
N LEU A 180 -26.79 7.15 -7.78
CA LEU A 180 -26.77 6.84 -9.21
C LEU A 180 -26.66 8.15 -9.98
N MET A 181 -25.43 8.51 -10.37
CA MET A 181 -25.04 9.18 -11.63
C MET A 181 -24.02 10.33 -11.54
N TYR A 182 -23.80 11.06 -10.44
CA TYR A 182 -23.03 12.31 -10.60
C TYR A 182 -22.08 12.83 -9.51
N TYR A 183 -21.91 12.25 -8.33
CA TYR A 183 -21.06 12.91 -7.33
C TYR A 183 -20.25 11.97 -6.42
N TYR A 184 -18.92 12.14 -6.51
CA TYR A 184 -17.81 11.68 -5.65
C TYR A 184 -17.25 10.28 -5.94
N PRO A 185 -15.91 10.12 -6.04
CA PRO A 185 -14.87 10.73 -5.19
C PRO A 185 -13.94 11.72 -5.91
N ARG A 186 -13.54 12.80 -5.23
CA ARG A 186 -12.55 13.76 -5.75
C ARG A 186 -11.13 13.19 -5.62
N VAL A 187 -10.36 13.28 -6.70
CA VAL A 187 -8.90 13.17 -6.68
C VAL A 187 -8.36 14.56 -6.33
N TYR A 188 -7.72 14.70 -5.17
CA TYR A 188 -6.69 15.73 -5.02
C TYR A 188 -5.36 15.06 -5.37
N SER A 189 -5.00 15.04 -6.66
CA SER A 189 -3.60 14.83 -7.05
C SER A 189 -2.86 16.10 -6.64
N GLY A 190 -2.33 16.07 -5.43
CA GLY A 190 -1.79 17.23 -4.73
C GLY A 190 -2.89 18.05 -4.06
N ILE A 191 -2.93 18.08 -2.72
CA ILE A 191 -2.51 19.27 -1.97
C ILE A 191 -2.71 19.07 -0.44
N ASP A 192 -1.64 18.68 0.27
CA ASP A 192 -1.37 19.10 1.66
C ASP A 192 0.02 19.74 1.69
N GLN A 193 0.11 21.06 1.47
CA GLN A 193 1.32 21.78 0.95
C GLN A 193 2.54 21.70 1.86
N ASP A 194 2.34 21.21 3.08
CA ASP A 194 3.37 21.23 4.10
C ASP A 194 3.71 19.82 4.65
N ASN A 195 2.95 18.75 4.31
CA ASN A 195 3.10 17.38 4.87
C ASN A 195 3.04 16.23 3.83
N ARG A 196 3.13 16.56 2.54
CA ARG A 196 2.46 15.93 1.39
C ARG A 196 2.84 14.51 0.92
N ARG A 197 3.66 13.73 1.61
CA ARG A 197 4.07 12.39 1.09
C ARG A 197 4.08 11.27 2.11
N VAL A 198 3.64 11.49 3.34
CA VAL A 198 3.55 10.39 4.32
C VAL A 198 2.15 10.44 4.91
N THR A 199 1.30 9.58 4.37
CA THR A 199 -0.13 9.51 4.73
C THR A 199 -0.37 8.24 5.52
N PRO A 200 -1.26 8.26 6.52
CA PRO A 200 -1.73 7.02 7.14
C PRO A 200 -2.44 6.12 6.13
N LEU A 201 -1.94 4.89 5.98
CA LEU A 201 -2.44 3.87 5.08
C LEU A 201 -2.78 2.60 5.88
N SER A 202 -3.88 1.93 5.61
CA SER A 202 -4.30 0.71 6.30
C SER A 202 -4.65 -0.39 5.29
N TYR A 203 -4.46 -1.64 5.67
CA TYR A 203 -4.91 -2.76 4.84
C TYR A 203 -6.37 -3.10 5.08
N THR A 204 -6.85 -2.84 6.29
CA THR A 204 -8.26 -2.92 6.62
C THR A 204 -8.91 -1.59 6.28
N MET A 205 -10.20 -1.64 6.00
CA MET A 205 -10.96 -0.42 5.97
C MET A 205 -11.37 -0.08 7.39
N ASP A 206 -10.85 1.02 7.93
CA ASP A 206 -11.03 1.42 9.33
C ASP A 206 -12.49 1.72 9.72
N GLN A 207 -13.42 1.71 8.76
CA GLN A 207 -14.85 1.96 8.94
C GLN A 207 -15.71 0.70 8.81
N VAL A 208 -15.10 -0.45 8.51
CA VAL A 208 -15.77 -1.75 8.46
C VAL A 208 -15.80 -2.29 9.89
N SER A 209 -16.88 -1.96 10.60
CA SER A 209 -17.30 -2.61 11.85
C SER A 209 -16.18 -2.75 12.90
N GLU A 210 -16.02 -1.70 13.71
CA GLU A 210 -15.04 -1.70 14.81
C GLU A 210 -15.50 -2.60 15.96
N VAL A 211 -14.60 -3.49 16.39
CA VAL A 211 -14.77 -4.37 17.53
C VAL A 211 -13.71 -4.03 18.58
N PHE A 212 -14.18 -3.44 19.68
CA PHE A 212 -13.35 -3.02 20.81
C PHE A 212 -13.30 -4.07 21.93
N PHE A 213 -14.38 -4.83 22.09
CA PHE A 213 -14.58 -5.72 23.23
C PHE A 213 -14.73 -7.17 22.80
N GLY A 214 -14.24 -8.08 23.63
CA GLY A 214 -14.19 -9.50 23.33
C GLY A 214 -14.01 -10.42 24.54
N GLY A 215 -13.99 -11.72 24.33
CA GLY A 215 -14.01 -12.77 25.35
C GLY A 215 -12.70 -13.03 26.11
N MET A 216 -11.71 -12.13 26.13
CA MET A 216 -10.66 -12.23 27.16
C MET A 216 -11.26 -11.94 28.56
N ASP A 217 -10.63 -12.41 29.63
CA ASP A 217 -11.13 -12.26 31.02
C ASP A 217 -11.24 -10.78 31.45
N ASN A 218 -10.61 -9.87 30.72
CA ASN A 218 -10.66 -8.42 30.91
C ASN A 218 -11.47 -7.67 29.84
N GLU A 219 -12.27 -8.39 29.05
CA GLU A 219 -13.15 -7.88 27.98
C GLU A 219 -12.43 -7.38 26.71
N TYR A 220 -11.11 -7.61 26.58
CA TYR A 220 -10.40 -7.31 25.34
C TYR A 220 -10.64 -8.35 24.25
N VAL A 221 -10.53 -7.96 22.99
CA VAL A 221 -10.54 -8.88 21.84
C VAL A 221 -9.23 -9.65 21.78
N TYR A 222 -8.13 -8.91 21.67
CA TYR A 222 -6.75 -9.33 21.84
C TYR A 222 -6.07 -8.26 22.69
N GLY A 223 -5.03 -8.58 23.45
CA GLY A 223 -4.38 -7.58 24.30
C GLY A 223 -3.59 -8.21 25.43
N SER A 224 -3.20 -7.39 26.41
CA SER A 224 -2.66 -7.93 27.67
C SER A 224 -3.76 -8.60 28.50
N GLY A 225 -3.36 -9.52 29.37
CA GLY A 225 -4.28 -10.26 30.24
C GLY A 225 -4.40 -11.73 29.90
N THR A 226 -5.53 -12.33 30.26
CA THR A 226 -5.73 -13.78 30.20
C THR A 226 -7.04 -14.17 29.53
N PHE A 227 -7.08 -15.38 29.00
CA PHE A 227 -8.26 -16.02 28.43
C PHE A 227 -8.44 -17.39 29.10
N THR A 228 -9.67 -17.69 29.54
CA THR A 228 -10.00 -18.96 30.19
C THR A 228 -10.97 -19.77 29.34
N GLN A 229 -10.57 -20.99 28.97
CA GLN A 229 -11.43 -21.94 28.24
C GLN A 229 -11.26 -23.35 28.78
N ASP A 230 -12.37 -24.06 28.98
CA ASP A 230 -12.40 -25.44 29.46
C ASP A 230 -11.56 -25.67 30.74
N GLY A 231 -11.54 -24.67 31.62
CA GLY A 231 -10.78 -24.68 32.88
C GLY A 231 -9.27 -24.45 32.73
N ALA A 232 -8.77 -24.29 31.50
CA ALA A 232 -7.40 -23.90 31.23
C ALA A 232 -7.27 -22.39 31.08
N LYS A 233 -6.22 -21.83 31.69
CA LYS A 233 -5.90 -20.40 31.63
C LYS A 233 -4.73 -20.16 30.67
N TYR A 234 -4.91 -19.21 29.77
CA TYR A 234 -3.93 -18.79 28.78
C TYR A 234 -3.57 -17.33 29.04
N THR A 235 -2.28 -17.02 29.19
CA THR A 235 -1.80 -15.63 29.30
C THR A 235 -1.39 -15.13 27.92
N ALA A 236 -1.89 -13.97 27.50
CA ALA A 236 -1.50 -13.37 26.24
C ALA A 236 -0.05 -12.89 26.29
N THR A 237 0.77 -13.30 25.34
CA THR A 237 2.18 -12.87 25.20
C THR A 237 2.40 -11.99 23.97
N GLY A 238 1.48 -12.04 23.01
CA GLY A 238 1.57 -11.26 21.77
C GLY A 238 0.41 -11.50 20.82
N VAL A 239 0.46 -10.86 19.66
CA VAL A 239 -0.46 -11.05 18.54
C VAL A 239 0.30 -10.84 17.23
N TYR A 240 -0.07 -11.56 16.17
CA TYR A 240 0.52 -11.35 14.86
C TYR A 240 -0.50 -11.44 13.73
N GLN A 241 -0.16 -10.80 12.60
CA GLN A 241 -0.98 -10.82 11.40
C GLN A 241 -0.13 -10.72 10.14
N TYR A 242 -0.54 -11.46 9.12
CA TYR A 242 0.03 -11.45 7.78
C TYR A 242 -0.43 -10.22 6.98
N PHE A 243 0.48 -9.69 6.19
CA PHE A 243 0.23 -8.67 5.19
C PHE A 243 0.88 -9.08 3.89
N ASP A 244 0.15 -8.90 2.78
CA ASP A 244 0.66 -9.14 1.43
C ASP A 244 1.80 -8.15 1.10
N LYS A 245 2.56 -8.49 0.05
CA LYS A 245 3.61 -7.58 -0.43
C LYS A 245 2.94 -6.28 -0.90
N PRO A 246 3.40 -5.09 -0.47
CA PRO A 246 2.88 -3.83 -1.01
C PRO A 246 3.10 -3.72 -2.53
N MET A 247 2.19 -3.05 -3.27
CA MET A 247 2.25 -2.97 -4.75
C MET A 247 3.56 -2.41 -5.30
N ALA A 248 4.22 -1.55 -4.54
CA ALA A 248 5.56 -1.01 -4.77
C ALA A 248 6.27 -0.90 -3.40
N PRO A 249 7.60 -0.70 -3.35
CA PRO A 249 8.32 -0.55 -2.09
C PRO A 249 7.66 0.51 -1.19
N LEU A 250 7.21 0.11 0.01
CA LEU A 250 6.50 0.99 0.95
C LEU A 250 7.50 1.61 1.93
N VAL A 251 7.74 2.91 1.82
CA VAL A 251 8.59 3.67 2.77
C VAL A 251 7.72 4.07 3.96
N VAL A 252 8.05 3.54 5.13
CA VAL A 252 7.30 3.69 6.38
C VAL A 252 8.07 4.60 7.35
N GLU A 253 7.34 5.51 7.98
CA GLU A 253 7.83 6.36 9.07
C GLU A 253 7.41 5.78 10.42
N ASP A 254 6.10 5.57 10.61
CA ASP A 254 5.51 5.08 11.85
C ASP A 254 4.40 4.06 11.58
N ILE A 255 4.14 3.19 12.55
CA ILE A 255 3.01 2.26 12.55
C ILE A 255 2.10 2.57 13.73
N PHE A 256 0.80 2.65 13.47
CA PHE A 256 -0.23 3.06 14.42
C PHE A 256 -1.13 1.86 14.72
N ILE A 257 -1.37 1.64 16.01
CA ILE A 257 -2.25 0.58 16.50
C ILE A 257 -3.26 1.20 17.47
N PRO A 258 -4.56 1.26 17.13
CA PRO A 258 -5.58 1.70 18.05
C PRO A 258 -5.80 0.64 19.15
N VAL A 259 -5.92 1.12 20.38
CA VAL A 259 -6.08 0.31 21.58
C VAL A 259 -7.07 0.94 22.54
N ILE A 260 -7.67 0.10 23.38
CA ILE A 260 -8.40 0.49 24.58
C ILE A 260 -7.64 0.06 25.83
N SER A 261 -7.87 0.73 26.95
CA SER A 261 -7.22 0.46 28.23
C SER A 261 -8.16 0.70 29.41
N LYS A 262 -8.07 -0.13 30.45
CA LYS A 262 -8.76 0.13 31.74
C LYS A 262 -8.05 1.26 32.48
N GLY A 263 -6.74 1.31 32.38
CA GLY A 263 -5.92 2.41 32.88
C GLY A 263 -5.92 3.62 31.93
N TYR A 264 -5.42 4.75 32.43
CA TYR A 264 -5.18 5.94 31.60
C TYR A 264 -3.86 5.86 30.82
N TYR A 265 -3.07 4.81 31.03
CA TYR A 265 -1.77 4.61 30.36
C TYR A 265 -1.69 3.17 29.84
N PRO A 266 -1.89 2.93 28.53
CA PRO A 266 -1.80 1.59 27.96
C PRO A 266 -0.37 1.03 28.02
N ILE A 267 0.61 1.93 28.08
CA ILE A 267 2.01 1.64 28.38
C ILE A 267 2.40 2.51 29.57
N ALA A 268 2.74 1.91 30.69
CA ALA A 268 3.15 2.64 31.88
C ALA A 268 4.46 3.40 31.64
N LYS A 269 4.62 4.53 32.34
CA LYS A 269 5.82 5.37 32.24
C LYS A 269 7.11 4.58 32.43
N GLY A 270 8.06 4.76 31.51
CA GLY A 270 9.35 4.07 31.51
C GLY A 270 9.30 2.60 31.07
N LYS A 271 8.14 2.12 30.62
CA LYS A 271 7.98 0.83 29.94
C LYS A 271 7.87 1.05 28.43
N SER A 272 7.99 -0.04 27.67
CA SER A 272 7.84 -0.04 26.22
C SER A 272 7.13 -1.30 25.76
N LEU A 273 6.38 -1.16 24.67
CA LEU A 273 5.83 -2.29 23.93
C LEU A 273 6.59 -2.44 22.62
N ARG A 274 6.84 -3.68 22.20
CA ARG A 274 7.65 -3.97 21.02
C ARG A 274 6.79 -4.47 19.87
N MET A 275 7.12 -4.00 18.67
CA MET A 275 6.63 -4.52 17.40
C MET A 275 7.80 -4.97 16.55
N GLN A 276 7.65 -6.11 15.87
CA GLN A 276 8.62 -6.66 14.95
C GLN A 276 7.96 -6.92 13.60
N ILE A 277 8.66 -6.56 12.53
CA ILE A 277 8.29 -6.88 11.15
C ILE A 277 9.10 -8.10 10.74
N HIS A 278 8.43 -9.21 10.46
CA HIS A 278 9.07 -10.47 10.10
C HIS A 278 8.87 -10.78 8.62
N ASN A 279 9.87 -11.46 8.04
CA ASN A 279 9.67 -12.09 6.75
C ASN A 279 8.62 -13.21 6.86
N VAL A 280 7.98 -13.54 5.74
CA VAL A 280 7.03 -14.66 5.68
C VAL A 280 7.77 -15.94 5.30
N ILE A 281 7.45 -17.03 5.98
CA ILE A 281 7.82 -18.39 5.55
C ILE A 281 6.56 -19.25 5.40
N GLU A 282 6.63 -20.25 4.53
CA GLU A 282 5.61 -21.28 4.42
C GLU A 282 6.10 -22.57 5.08
N GLN A 283 5.28 -23.13 5.96
CA GLN A 283 5.52 -24.42 6.59
C GLN A 283 4.22 -25.21 6.60
N ASP A 284 4.25 -26.45 6.13
CA ASP A 284 3.08 -27.36 6.06
C ASP A 284 1.86 -26.73 5.36
N GLY A 285 2.09 -25.91 4.34
CA GLY A 285 1.04 -25.22 3.57
C GLY A 285 0.41 -24.03 4.28
N LYS A 286 0.96 -23.58 5.42
CA LYS A 286 0.53 -22.38 6.14
C LYS A 286 1.64 -21.33 6.15
N ARG A 287 1.26 -20.07 6.01
CA ARG A 287 2.16 -18.93 6.22
C ARG A 287 2.33 -18.71 7.71
N ILE A 288 3.57 -18.46 8.15
CA ILE A 288 3.88 -18.10 9.54
C ILE A 288 5.02 -17.06 9.58
N PRO A 289 5.19 -16.32 10.70
CA PRO A 289 6.34 -15.45 10.90
C PRO A 289 7.68 -16.22 10.81
N GLY A 290 8.60 -15.74 9.98
CA GLY A 290 9.95 -16.29 9.83
C GLY A 290 10.95 -15.74 10.87
N GLU A 291 12.11 -16.39 11.01
CA GLU A 291 13.13 -16.00 12.00
C GLU A 291 13.84 -14.68 11.65
N LYS A 292 13.77 -14.21 10.40
CA LYS A 292 14.40 -12.96 9.97
C LYS A 292 13.50 -11.79 10.36
N ILE A 293 13.91 -11.04 11.38
CA ILE A 293 13.37 -9.73 11.72
C ILE A 293 13.87 -8.73 10.67
N LEU A 294 12.94 -8.17 9.89
CA LEU A 294 13.22 -7.10 8.94
C LEU A 294 13.44 -5.78 9.68
N TYR A 295 12.55 -5.47 10.63
CA TYR A 295 12.56 -4.23 11.40
C TYR A 295 12.04 -4.47 12.82
N GLU A 296 12.56 -3.70 13.78
CA GLU A 296 12.08 -3.65 15.16
C GLU A 296 11.69 -2.21 15.50
N LEU A 297 10.53 -2.06 16.11
CA LEU A 297 9.94 -0.79 16.49
C LEU A 297 9.47 -0.85 17.94
N THR A 298 9.37 0.30 18.59
CA THR A 298 8.90 0.40 19.97
C THR A 298 7.89 1.52 20.10
N ALA A 299 6.86 1.28 20.93
CA ALA A 299 5.96 2.30 21.44
C ALA A 299 6.28 2.58 22.92
N THR A 300 6.30 3.84 23.33
CA THR A 300 6.53 4.28 24.72
C THR A 300 5.50 5.32 25.15
N GLU A 301 5.32 5.55 26.45
CA GLU A 301 4.68 6.80 26.95
C GLU A 301 5.73 7.92 26.82
N PRO A 302 5.45 9.10 26.21
CA PRO A 302 4.16 9.73 25.86
C PRO A 302 3.72 9.58 24.39
N GLU A 303 4.27 8.63 23.64
CA GLU A 303 3.98 8.40 22.20
C GLU A 303 2.61 7.72 21.96
N THR A 304 1.64 7.97 22.85
CA THR A 304 0.26 7.50 22.74
C THR A 304 -0.65 8.69 22.47
N ILE A 305 -1.48 8.60 21.44
CA ILE A 305 -2.46 9.66 21.13
C ILE A 305 -3.74 9.35 21.90
N ASP A 306 -4.19 10.25 22.77
CA ASP A 306 -5.49 10.13 23.47
C ASP A 306 -6.63 10.40 22.49
N VAL A 307 -7.53 9.43 22.35
CA VAL A 307 -8.69 9.46 21.44
C VAL A 307 -10.00 9.58 22.22
N GLY A 308 -9.94 9.64 23.56
CA GLY A 308 -11.10 9.72 24.45
C GLY A 308 -11.42 8.39 25.11
N SER A 309 -12.69 7.98 25.07
CA SER A 309 -13.13 6.73 25.70
C SER A 309 -14.20 6.01 24.90
N VAL A 310 -14.24 4.68 25.04
CA VAL A 310 -15.25 3.81 24.46
C VAL A 310 -16.15 3.27 25.59
N PRO A 311 -17.47 3.53 25.56
CA PRO A 311 -18.38 2.95 26.53
C PRO A 311 -18.53 1.45 26.30
N TYR A 312 -18.41 0.65 27.36
CA TYR A 312 -18.69 -0.78 27.35
C TYR A 312 -20.13 -1.07 27.77
N ASP A 313 -20.56 -0.42 28.86
CA ASP A 313 -21.94 -0.45 29.37
C ASP A 313 -22.30 0.92 29.99
N ASP A 314 -23.50 1.04 30.57
CA ASP A 314 -24.00 2.30 31.16
C ASP A 314 -23.10 2.90 32.27
N ASN A 315 -22.21 2.10 32.88
CA ASN A 315 -21.37 2.49 34.01
C ASN A 315 -19.87 2.26 33.79
N THR A 316 -19.49 1.56 32.73
CA THR A 316 -18.11 1.15 32.45
C THR A 316 -17.66 1.71 31.11
N SER A 317 -16.51 2.38 31.09
CA SER A 317 -15.84 2.83 29.86
C SER A 317 -14.36 2.50 29.93
N TYR A 318 -13.76 2.35 28.75
CA TYR A 318 -12.34 2.14 28.58
C TYR A 318 -11.74 3.37 27.90
N ASN A 319 -10.54 3.76 28.30
CA ASN A 319 -9.81 4.85 27.64
C ASN A 319 -9.34 4.37 26.26
N ALA A 320 -9.43 5.22 25.26
CA ALA A 320 -9.06 4.92 23.88
C ALA A 320 -7.78 5.66 23.51
N PHE A 321 -6.83 4.93 22.93
CA PHE A 321 -5.55 5.48 22.50
C PHE A 321 -5.15 4.95 21.13
N THR A 322 -4.22 5.66 20.48
CA THR A 322 -3.44 5.08 19.38
C THR A 322 -1.98 4.96 19.82
N LEU A 323 -1.45 3.75 19.81
CA LEU A 323 -0.03 3.49 20.03
C LEU A 323 0.76 3.82 18.76
N VAL A 324 1.83 4.60 18.89
CA VAL A 324 2.74 4.90 17.79
C VAL A 324 4.02 4.08 17.94
N PHE A 325 4.26 3.18 16.99
CA PHE A 325 5.47 2.38 16.90
C PHE A 325 6.44 3.03 15.92
N THR A 326 7.58 3.45 16.43
CA THR A 326 8.63 4.12 15.65
C THR A 326 9.89 3.27 15.63
N LYS A 327 10.50 3.13 14.47
CA LYS A 327 11.85 2.57 14.35
C LYS A 327 12.85 3.64 14.77
N LYS A 328 13.73 3.30 15.72
CA LYS A 328 14.78 4.20 16.20
C LYS A 328 16.16 3.73 15.71
N ASN A 329 17.02 4.67 15.32
CA ASN A 329 18.41 4.38 14.96
C ASN A 329 19.28 4.21 16.22
N ALA A 330 20.59 4.01 16.04
CA ALA A 330 21.52 3.80 17.16
C ALA A 330 21.59 4.99 18.14
N GLU A 331 21.25 6.20 17.69
CA GLU A 331 21.19 7.41 18.52
C GLU A 331 19.80 7.65 19.13
N GLY A 332 18.85 6.73 18.95
CA GLY A 332 17.48 6.83 19.47
C GLY A 332 16.55 7.75 18.68
N LYS A 333 16.94 8.18 17.47
CA LYS A 333 16.13 9.04 16.60
C LYS A 333 15.26 8.21 15.66
N ALA A 334 14.08 8.73 15.33
CA ALA A 334 13.19 8.13 14.33
C ALA A 334 13.91 7.92 12.99
N GLU A 335 13.74 6.75 12.39
CA GLU A 335 14.37 6.35 11.15
C GLU A 335 13.37 5.61 10.26
N ARG A 336 13.18 6.12 9.03
CA ARG A 336 12.33 5.48 8.03
C ARG A 336 12.90 4.15 7.57
N PHE A 337 12.03 3.25 7.14
CA PHE A 337 12.41 1.95 6.59
C PHE A 337 11.51 1.57 5.41
N THR A 338 11.85 0.48 4.71
CA THR A 338 11.15 0.11 3.47
C THR A 338 10.71 -1.34 3.50
N ILE A 339 9.45 -1.59 3.17
CA ILE A 339 8.87 -2.92 3.02
C ILE A 339 8.63 -3.20 1.54
N ASP A 340 9.26 -4.22 0.98
CA ASP A 340 9.08 -4.67 -0.41
C ASP A 340 8.96 -6.21 -0.52
N GLU A 341 8.52 -6.85 0.56
CA GLU A 341 8.24 -8.28 0.64
C GLU A 341 6.96 -8.53 1.47
N PRO A 342 6.25 -9.66 1.29
CA PRO A 342 5.19 -10.05 2.22
C PRO A 342 5.76 -10.14 3.64
N PHE A 343 4.97 -9.70 4.62
CA PHE A 343 5.48 -9.55 5.99
C PHE A 343 4.45 -9.91 7.04
N TYR A 344 4.94 -10.18 8.24
CA TYR A 344 4.12 -10.27 9.44
C TYR A 344 4.40 -9.07 10.33
N VAL A 345 3.34 -8.46 10.85
CA VAL A 345 3.44 -7.61 12.04
C VAL A 345 3.28 -8.52 13.25
N VAL A 346 4.23 -8.46 14.18
CA VAL A 346 4.22 -9.19 15.45
C VAL A 346 4.33 -8.17 16.57
N ILE A 347 3.36 -8.12 17.47
CA ILE A 347 3.42 -7.33 18.71
C ILE A 347 3.59 -8.30 19.87
N ASP A 348 4.64 -8.13 20.67
CA ASP A 348 4.95 -9.02 21.79
C ASP A 348 5.25 -8.27 23.09
N GLY A 349 5.28 -9.02 24.20
CA GLY A 349 5.47 -8.49 25.53
C GLY A 349 4.17 -8.00 26.18
N LEU A 350 3.02 -8.53 25.76
CA LEU A 350 1.71 -8.25 26.36
C LEU A 350 1.58 -8.80 27.80
N ASP A 351 2.46 -9.72 28.19
CA ASP A 351 2.58 -10.29 29.53
C ASP A 351 3.48 -9.47 30.45
N LYS A 352 4.14 -8.42 29.94
CA LYS A 352 5.07 -7.60 30.72
C LYS A 352 4.33 -6.65 31.67
N GLU A 353 4.92 -6.45 32.84
CA GLU A 353 4.43 -5.50 33.83
C GLU A 353 4.36 -4.07 33.25
N GLY A 354 3.20 -3.44 33.41
CA GLY A 354 2.93 -2.07 32.98
C GLY A 354 2.35 -1.95 31.56
N ILE A 355 1.94 -3.06 30.95
CA ILE A 355 1.21 -3.07 29.67
C ILE A 355 -0.28 -3.36 29.92
N ASP A 356 -1.14 -2.41 29.56
CA ASP A 356 -2.60 -2.53 29.63
C ASP A 356 -3.24 -2.04 28.32
N CYS A 357 -3.19 -2.87 27.27
CA CYS A 357 -3.80 -2.54 25.99
C CYS A 357 -4.64 -3.70 25.47
N GLY A 358 -5.88 -3.40 25.09
CA GLY A 358 -6.75 -4.22 24.25
C GLY A 358 -6.74 -3.67 22.83
N PHE A 359 -6.39 -4.48 21.84
CA PHE A 359 -6.36 -4.07 20.44
C PHE A 359 -7.78 -3.95 19.88
N GLU A 360 -8.03 -2.83 19.21
CA GLU A 360 -9.18 -2.71 18.34
C GLU A 360 -8.94 -3.55 17.07
N VAL A 361 -9.94 -4.34 16.69
CA VAL A 361 -9.90 -5.13 15.44
C VAL A 361 -11.03 -4.71 14.51
N SER A 362 -10.79 -4.92 13.22
CA SER A 362 -11.80 -4.78 12.18
C SER A 362 -12.26 -6.16 11.72
N GLU A 363 -13.56 -6.30 11.50
CA GLU A 363 -14.10 -7.47 10.79
C GLU A 363 -13.65 -7.43 9.33
N LEU A 364 -13.20 -8.58 8.82
CA LEU A 364 -12.83 -8.72 7.42
C LEU A 364 -14.11 -8.87 6.57
N PRO A 365 -14.37 -7.98 5.60
CA PRO A 365 -15.46 -8.16 4.65
C PRO A 365 -15.31 -9.47 3.88
N TYR A 366 -16.44 -10.01 3.41
CA TYR A 366 -16.47 -11.28 2.65
C TYR A 366 -15.67 -11.24 1.34
N TYR A 367 -15.30 -10.06 0.85
CA TYR A 367 -14.50 -9.83 -0.35
C TYR A 367 -12.99 -9.66 -0.06
N TYR A 368 -12.53 -9.94 1.16
CA TYR A 368 -11.13 -10.14 1.49
C TYR A 368 -10.79 -11.63 1.45
N ASP A 369 -10.33 -12.12 0.31
CA ASP A 369 -9.93 -13.52 0.10
C ASP A 369 -8.52 -13.81 0.66
N ASN A 370 -7.59 -12.86 0.50
CA ASN A 370 -6.16 -13.08 0.80
C ASN A 370 -5.71 -12.61 2.18
N PHE A 371 -6.63 -12.16 3.05
CA PHE A 371 -6.29 -11.67 4.39
C PHE A 371 -6.42 -12.77 5.43
N ASP A 372 -5.31 -13.10 6.08
CA ASP A 372 -5.33 -13.99 7.24
C ASP A 372 -5.88 -13.24 8.46
N SER A 373 -6.65 -13.95 9.28
CA SER A 373 -7.12 -13.40 10.55
C SER A 373 -5.94 -13.14 11.50
N ALA A 374 -6.09 -12.16 12.39
CA ALA A 374 -5.17 -11.97 13.50
C ALA A 374 -5.07 -13.23 14.36
N VAL A 375 -3.85 -13.58 14.78
CA VAL A 375 -3.58 -14.76 15.61
C VAL A 375 -2.94 -14.34 16.93
N GLY A 376 -3.55 -14.77 18.04
CA GLY A 376 -3.00 -14.54 19.37
C GLY A 376 -1.83 -15.48 19.67
N MET A 377 -0.83 -14.96 20.38
CA MET A 377 0.26 -15.69 20.98
C MET A 377 -0.02 -15.81 22.47
N TRP A 378 -0.02 -17.04 22.98
CA TRP A 378 -0.46 -17.37 24.32
C TRP A 378 0.58 -18.22 25.04
N SER A 379 0.54 -18.17 26.37
CA SER A 379 1.29 -19.06 27.25
C SER A 379 0.31 -19.83 28.14
N LYS A 380 0.38 -21.16 28.10
CA LYS A 380 -0.34 -22.06 29.00
C LYS A 380 0.69 -22.81 29.82
N ASP A 381 0.70 -22.57 31.13
CA ASP A 381 1.66 -23.20 32.06
C ASP A 381 3.13 -23.07 31.58
N GLY A 382 3.48 -21.91 31.00
CA GLY A 382 4.81 -21.63 30.45
C GLY A 382 5.07 -22.20 29.05
N SER A 383 4.13 -22.95 28.47
CA SER A 383 4.24 -23.49 27.11
C SER A 383 3.55 -22.58 26.09
N PRO A 384 4.19 -22.28 24.94
CA PRO A 384 3.59 -21.44 23.92
C PRO A 384 2.39 -22.12 23.25
N ALA A 385 1.36 -21.33 22.94
CA ALA A 385 0.20 -21.73 22.16
C ALA A 385 -0.18 -20.60 21.19
N PHE A 386 -0.67 -20.95 19.99
CA PHE A 386 -1.00 -19.99 18.94
C PHE A 386 -2.38 -20.30 18.40
N PHE A 387 -3.31 -19.37 18.57
CA PHE A 387 -4.68 -19.51 18.06
C PHE A 387 -5.37 -18.15 17.99
N SER A 388 -6.30 -18.04 17.06
CA SER A 388 -7.22 -16.91 16.96
C SER A 388 -8.42 -17.15 17.87
N LEU A 389 -8.83 -16.09 18.59
CA LEU A 389 -10.08 -16.09 19.36
C LEU A 389 -11.30 -15.88 18.47
N TYR A 390 -11.10 -15.17 17.35
CA TYR A 390 -12.13 -14.86 16.38
C TYR A 390 -11.69 -15.24 14.98
N LYS A 391 -12.67 -15.57 14.15
CA LYS A 391 -12.49 -15.81 12.72
C LYS A 391 -12.82 -14.54 11.94
N ASP A 392 -12.10 -14.31 10.85
CA ASP A 392 -12.33 -13.21 9.90
C ASP A 392 -12.21 -11.83 10.58
N VAL A 393 -11.24 -11.66 11.47
CA VAL A 393 -10.90 -10.34 12.07
C VAL A 393 -9.44 -10.02 11.82
N ALA A 394 -9.15 -8.73 11.67
CA ALA A 394 -7.81 -8.22 11.47
C ALA A 394 -7.47 -7.14 12.50
N LEU A 395 -6.22 -7.13 12.95
CA LEU A 395 -5.62 -5.98 13.61
C LEU A 395 -5.76 -4.77 12.70
N LYS A 396 -6.22 -3.66 13.28
CA LYS A 396 -6.27 -2.37 12.61
C LYS A 396 -4.85 -1.78 12.64
N VAL A 397 -4.09 -2.04 11.58
CA VAL A 397 -2.70 -1.58 11.44
C VAL A 397 -2.65 -0.50 10.39
N SER A 398 -2.27 0.70 10.82
CA SER A 398 -2.11 1.86 9.95
C SER A 398 -0.64 2.26 9.89
N PHE A 399 -0.19 2.73 8.73
CA PHE A 399 1.21 3.07 8.45
C PHE A 399 1.24 4.52 8.01
N SER A 400 1.99 5.39 8.68
CA SER A 400 2.40 6.66 8.08
C SER A 400 3.46 6.31 7.03
N ALA A 401 3.03 6.21 5.77
CA ALA A 401 3.85 5.62 4.72
C ALA A 401 3.50 6.15 3.32
N LYS A 402 4.31 5.71 2.34
CA LYS A 402 4.16 6.00 0.91
C LYS A 402 4.80 4.94 0.03
N TYR A 403 4.31 4.78 -1.19
CA TYR A 403 4.95 3.93 -2.19
C TYR A 403 6.13 4.63 -2.86
N ASP A 404 7.34 4.09 -2.84
CA ASP A 404 8.46 4.58 -3.65
C ASP A 404 8.38 4.03 -5.09
N TYR A 405 8.43 4.95 -6.06
CA TYR A 405 8.39 4.63 -7.49
C TYR A 405 9.17 5.69 -8.30
N CYS A 406 9.61 5.30 -9.49
CA CYS A 406 10.26 6.20 -10.45
C CYS A 406 9.92 5.75 -11.89
N ASN A 407 8.75 6.12 -12.38
CA ASN A 407 8.29 5.71 -13.71
C ASN A 407 8.12 6.91 -14.64
N PRO A 408 8.31 6.74 -15.96
CA PRO A 408 7.91 7.74 -16.93
C PRO A 408 6.45 8.13 -16.75
N MET A 409 6.16 9.42 -16.96
CA MET A 409 4.79 9.90 -16.95
C MET A 409 4.04 9.35 -18.16
N TYR A 410 2.81 8.89 -17.93
CA TYR A 410 1.85 8.57 -18.97
C TYR A 410 0.62 9.45 -18.77
N TYR A 411 0.08 9.98 -19.85
CA TYR A 411 -1.12 10.81 -19.80
C TYR A 411 -1.96 10.56 -21.04
N VAL A 412 -3.29 10.68 -20.95
CA VAL A 412 -4.12 10.57 -22.14
C VAL A 412 -4.43 11.94 -22.69
N LEU A 413 -4.05 12.16 -23.94
CA LEU A 413 -4.37 13.38 -24.68
C LEU A 413 -5.12 13.02 -25.96
N ASN A 414 -6.25 13.69 -26.21
CA ASN A 414 -7.08 13.47 -27.40
C ASN A 414 -7.44 11.99 -27.65
N GLY A 415 -7.64 11.22 -26.57
CA GLY A 415 -7.90 9.78 -26.68
C GLY A 415 -6.71 8.98 -27.20
N ARG A 416 -5.49 9.26 -26.73
CA ARG A 416 -4.32 8.40 -26.90
C ARG A 416 -3.49 8.43 -25.63
N VAL A 417 -3.00 7.27 -25.21
CA VAL A 417 -2.02 7.19 -24.11
C VAL A 417 -0.68 7.70 -24.65
N GLU A 418 -0.24 8.82 -24.11
CA GLU A 418 1.00 9.50 -24.46
C GLU A 418 2.08 9.13 -23.44
N ASN A 419 3.22 8.65 -23.94
CA ASN A 419 4.37 8.30 -23.11
C ASN A 419 5.35 9.47 -23.06
N TYR A 420 5.34 10.21 -21.95
CA TYR A 420 6.26 11.32 -21.72
C TYR A 420 7.69 10.87 -21.40
N GLY A 421 7.93 9.56 -21.30
CA GLY A 421 9.25 8.95 -21.27
C GLY A 421 9.96 8.88 -22.62
N VAL A 422 9.33 9.30 -23.71
CA VAL A 422 9.97 9.29 -25.04
C VAL A 422 10.37 10.71 -25.42
N VAL A 423 11.68 10.92 -25.61
CA VAL A 423 12.23 12.20 -26.08
C VAL A 423 12.90 12.03 -27.44
N LYS A 424 12.62 12.96 -28.34
CA LYS A 424 13.33 13.12 -29.61
C LYS A 424 14.32 14.27 -29.50
N MET A 425 15.60 13.93 -29.57
CA MET A 425 16.70 14.87 -29.63
C MET A 425 16.88 15.39 -31.06
N ASP A 426 17.26 16.66 -31.17
CA ASP A 426 17.67 17.26 -32.42
C ASP A 426 19.01 16.67 -32.89
N ASP A 427 19.33 16.81 -34.17
CA ASP A 427 20.53 16.22 -34.77
C ASP A 427 21.84 16.80 -34.20
N ASP A 428 21.81 18.00 -33.60
CA ASP A 428 22.96 18.55 -32.89
C ASP A 428 23.13 18.00 -31.46
N GLY A 429 22.12 17.29 -30.94
CA GLY A 429 22.11 16.63 -29.63
C GLY A 429 21.92 17.57 -28.43
N THR A 430 21.67 18.87 -28.64
CA THR A 430 21.65 19.87 -27.57
C THR A 430 20.26 20.15 -26.99
N SER A 431 19.21 19.89 -27.77
CA SER A 431 17.81 20.01 -27.38
C SER A 431 17.04 18.76 -27.76
N GLY A 432 15.96 18.50 -27.02
CA GLY A 432 15.01 17.46 -27.35
C GLY A 432 13.60 17.82 -26.90
N LYS A 433 12.62 17.09 -27.40
CA LYS A 433 11.21 17.28 -27.06
C LYS A 433 10.50 15.95 -26.93
N THR A 434 9.54 15.87 -26.02
CA THR A 434 8.62 14.73 -25.98
C THR A 434 7.84 14.63 -27.30
N LEU A 435 7.59 13.41 -27.79
CA LEU A 435 6.92 13.16 -29.08
C LEU A 435 5.39 13.34 -29.05
N ILE A 436 4.90 14.18 -28.15
CA ILE A 436 3.49 14.27 -27.80
C ILE A 436 2.88 15.51 -28.47
N PRO A 437 1.71 15.42 -29.11
CA PRO A 437 1.06 16.59 -29.71
C PRO A 437 0.51 17.55 -28.63
N GLY A 438 0.40 18.85 -28.93
CA GLY A 438 -0.33 19.80 -28.06
C GLY A 438 0.56 20.72 -27.21
N GLU A 439 -0.03 21.32 -26.17
CA GLU A 439 0.61 22.37 -25.34
C GLU A 439 1.51 21.82 -24.23
N LEU A 440 1.32 20.55 -23.83
CA LEU A 440 2.14 19.86 -22.83
C LEU A 440 3.31 19.13 -23.52
N VAL A 441 4.26 19.89 -24.07
CA VAL A 441 5.51 19.37 -24.64
C VAL A 441 6.67 19.76 -23.72
N PHE A 442 7.39 18.76 -23.20
CA PHE A 442 8.56 19.01 -22.36
C PHE A 442 9.84 18.98 -23.19
N ALA A 443 10.85 19.74 -22.75
CA ALA A 443 12.18 19.81 -23.37
C ALA A 443 13.06 18.56 -23.08
N GLY A 444 12.43 17.46 -22.67
CA GLY A 444 13.07 16.27 -22.13
C GLY A 444 12.03 15.27 -21.62
N PRO A 445 12.41 14.02 -21.33
CA PRO A 445 11.47 13.04 -20.83
C PRO A 445 11.01 13.42 -19.41
N ALA A 446 9.72 13.25 -19.14
CA ALA A 446 9.13 13.53 -17.83
C ALA A 446 8.93 12.26 -17.01
N ILE A 447 9.29 12.36 -15.73
CA ILE A 447 9.29 11.27 -14.77
C ILE A 447 8.43 11.66 -13.58
N LYS A 448 7.64 10.70 -13.11
CA LYS A 448 6.99 10.76 -11.80
C LYS A 448 7.89 10.07 -10.77
N THR A 449 8.26 10.82 -9.74
CA THR A 449 9.11 10.36 -8.63
C THR A 449 8.45 10.68 -7.30
N ASN A 450 8.51 9.75 -6.35
CA ASN A 450 7.91 9.96 -5.03
C ASN A 450 8.79 10.77 -4.06
N ASP A 451 10.06 11.01 -4.35
CA ASP A 451 10.93 11.92 -3.60
C ASP A 451 11.37 13.10 -4.46
N SER A 452 11.67 14.22 -3.82
CA SER A 452 12.39 15.30 -4.50
C SER A 452 13.67 14.71 -5.05
N TRP A 453 14.12 15.16 -6.23
CA TRP A 453 15.30 14.55 -6.84
C TRP A 453 16.52 14.62 -5.94
N PHE A 454 16.65 15.70 -5.16
CA PHE A 454 17.69 15.90 -4.17
C PHE A 454 17.09 15.92 -2.77
N ASP A 455 17.79 15.33 -1.80
CA ASP A 455 17.43 15.42 -0.38
C ASP A 455 17.91 16.74 0.26
N ALA A 456 17.67 16.90 1.56
CA ALA A 456 18.01 18.12 2.30
C ALA A 456 19.52 18.43 2.33
N ASN A 457 20.38 17.45 2.08
CA ASN A 457 21.83 17.62 1.98
C ASN A 457 22.29 17.87 0.53
N ASN A 458 21.35 17.98 -0.40
CA ASN A 458 21.57 18.10 -1.83
C ASN A 458 22.18 16.82 -2.47
N ASP A 459 22.03 15.67 -1.81
CA ASP A 459 22.40 14.37 -2.37
C ASP A 459 21.26 13.83 -3.24
N PRO A 460 21.54 13.20 -4.41
CA PRO A 460 20.50 12.70 -5.29
C PRO A 460 19.79 11.47 -4.70
N ASN A 461 18.45 11.52 -4.65
CA ASN A 461 17.60 10.37 -4.34
C ASN A 461 17.46 9.40 -5.51
N TYR A 462 17.72 9.88 -6.73
CA TYR A 462 17.59 9.11 -7.97
C TYR A 462 18.86 9.19 -8.81
N THR A 463 19.14 8.10 -9.49
CA THR A 463 20.22 7.96 -10.48
C THR A 463 19.64 7.55 -11.81
N VAL A 464 20.26 8.02 -12.89
CA VAL A 464 19.90 7.61 -14.26
C VAL A 464 21.12 6.93 -14.87
N THR A 465 20.89 5.75 -15.42
CA THR A 465 21.92 4.96 -16.11
C THR A 465 21.60 4.88 -17.59
N CYS A 466 22.64 4.90 -18.41
CA CYS A 466 22.57 4.84 -19.86
C CYS A 466 23.83 4.15 -20.38
N ASP A 467 23.66 3.14 -21.23
CA ASP A 467 24.78 2.39 -21.83
C ASP A 467 25.30 3.05 -23.12
N ALA A 468 24.63 4.08 -23.63
CA ALA A 468 25.03 4.80 -24.82
C ALA A 468 26.11 5.85 -24.51
N ASP A 469 27.28 5.65 -25.09
CA ASP A 469 28.43 6.57 -25.00
C ASP A 469 28.17 7.95 -25.62
N TRP A 470 27.22 8.04 -26.55
CA TRP A 470 26.81 9.28 -27.20
C TRP A 470 25.86 10.14 -26.36
N VAL A 471 25.35 9.65 -25.22
CA VAL A 471 24.64 10.47 -24.23
C VAL A 471 25.67 11.01 -23.25
N LYS A 472 25.88 12.33 -23.25
CA LYS A 472 26.97 12.98 -22.49
C LYS A 472 26.54 13.48 -21.12
N SER A 473 25.31 13.92 -20.97
CA SER A 473 24.80 14.32 -19.67
C SER A 473 23.29 14.16 -19.57
N ILE A 474 22.86 13.90 -18.33
CA ILE A 474 21.47 13.79 -17.95
C ILE A 474 21.35 14.58 -16.64
N THR A 475 20.59 15.67 -16.66
CA THR A 475 20.43 16.55 -15.49
C THR A 475 18.95 16.80 -15.22
N PRO A 476 18.47 16.66 -13.98
CA PRO A 476 17.06 16.89 -13.66
C PRO A 476 16.75 18.40 -13.63
N ASP A 477 15.67 18.79 -14.29
CA ASP A 477 14.98 20.05 -14.03
C ASP A 477 13.91 19.80 -12.96
N THR A 478 14.26 20.17 -11.73
CA THR A 478 13.44 19.98 -10.53
C THR A 478 12.64 21.20 -10.14
N LYS A 479 12.76 22.32 -10.87
CA LYS A 479 12.13 23.59 -10.49
C LYS A 479 10.90 23.90 -11.32
N THR A 480 10.95 23.65 -12.62
CA THR A 480 9.91 24.09 -13.56
C THR A 480 8.56 23.42 -13.30
N TRP A 481 8.56 22.15 -12.89
CA TRP A 481 7.34 21.35 -12.68
C TRP A 481 7.22 20.81 -11.24
N ALA A 482 7.95 21.43 -10.31
CA ALA A 482 7.99 21.01 -8.90
C ALA A 482 6.60 21.02 -8.24
N GLU A 483 5.77 22.01 -8.60
CA GLU A 483 4.39 22.16 -8.09
C GLU A 483 3.45 21.02 -8.51
N TYR A 484 3.87 20.23 -9.49
CA TYR A 484 3.10 19.13 -10.09
C TYR A 484 3.73 17.75 -9.85
N ASP A 485 4.75 17.67 -9.00
CA ASP A 485 5.52 16.45 -8.69
C ASP A 485 6.06 15.75 -9.96
N ILE A 486 6.46 16.53 -10.96
CA ILE A 486 7.06 16.04 -12.21
C ILE A 486 8.52 16.49 -12.25
N THR A 487 9.42 15.56 -12.53
CA THR A 487 10.81 15.89 -12.88
C THR A 487 11.01 15.70 -14.37
N VAL A 488 11.46 16.75 -15.07
CA VAL A 488 11.87 16.66 -16.48
C VAL A 488 13.38 16.45 -16.53
N LEU A 489 13.85 15.45 -17.28
CA LEU A 489 15.30 15.28 -17.48
C LEU A 489 15.77 16.07 -18.69
N LYS A 490 16.78 16.92 -18.50
CA LYS A 490 17.52 17.47 -19.63
C LYS A 490 18.58 16.46 -20.07
N VAL A 491 18.50 16.04 -21.32
CA VAL A 491 19.46 15.12 -21.96
C VAL A 491 20.33 15.91 -22.92
N VAL A 492 21.64 15.63 -22.93
CA VAL A 492 22.59 16.15 -23.92
C VAL A 492 23.30 14.99 -24.59
N CYS A 493 23.34 15.02 -25.91
CA CYS A 493 23.88 13.98 -26.76
C CYS A 493 25.01 14.55 -27.64
N ASP A 494 25.86 13.67 -28.17
CA ASP A 494 26.68 14.02 -29.32
C ASP A 494 25.77 14.39 -30.52
N PRO A 495 26.27 15.18 -31.48
CA PRO A 495 25.62 15.30 -32.77
C PRO A 495 25.42 13.93 -33.43
N LEU A 496 24.38 13.81 -34.24
CA LEU A 496 24.14 12.63 -35.06
C LEU A 496 25.32 12.48 -36.04
N PRO A 497 26.05 11.34 -36.04
CA PRO A 497 27.19 11.17 -36.91
C PRO A 497 26.79 11.20 -38.39
N GLU A 498 27.67 11.72 -39.25
CA GLU A 498 27.45 11.73 -40.69
C GLU A 498 27.20 10.30 -41.21
N GLY A 499 26.16 10.13 -42.04
CA GLY A 499 25.78 8.85 -42.62
C GLY A 499 24.97 7.92 -41.70
N VAL A 500 24.69 8.33 -40.44
CA VAL A 500 23.76 7.62 -39.55
C VAL A 500 22.38 8.25 -39.70
N SER A 501 21.39 7.48 -40.15
CA SER A 501 20.02 8.00 -40.32
C SER A 501 19.31 8.23 -38.98
N GLY A 502 19.59 7.43 -37.96
CA GLY A 502 19.04 7.62 -36.62
C GLY A 502 19.63 6.65 -35.61
N ARG A 503 19.51 6.99 -34.33
CA ARG A 503 19.94 6.14 -33.21
C ARG A 503 19.01 6.29 -32.02
N LYS A 504 18.99 5.29 -31.14
CA LYS A 504 18.24 5.32 -29.89
C LYS A 504 18.97 4.66 -28.74
N CYS A 505 18.60 5.03 -27.52
CA CYS A 505 19.01 4.34 -26.30
C CYS A 505 17.90 4.38 -25.24
N GLU A 506 18.03 3.52 -24.25
CA GLU A 506 17.17 3.49 -23.08
C GLU A 506 17.91 4.08 -21.88
N LEU A 507 17.20 4.91 -21.11
CA LEU A 507 17.66 5.37 -19.80
C LEU A 507 16.88 4.62 -18.72
N HIS A 508 17.58 4.12 -17.71
CA HIS A 508 16.97 3.47 -16.57
C HIS A 508 17.12 4.33 -15.32
N VAL A 509 15.99 4.68 -14.73
CA VAL A 509 15.92 5.44 -13.48
C VAL A 509 15.90 4.47 -12.30
N LYS A 510 16.71 4.76 -11.29
CA LYS A 510 16.77 4.02 -10.04
C LYS A 510 16.77 4.97 -8.86
N GLY A 511 15.77 4.82 -7.99
CA GLY A 511 15.73 5.48 -6.69
C GLY A 511 16.54 4.74 -5.63
N LYS A 512 16.48 5.23 -4.39
CA LYS A 512 17.10 4.56 -3.23
C LYS A 512 16.51 3.16 -3.02
N THR A 513 15.20 2.99 -3.23
CA THR A 513 14.52 1.70 -2.99
C THR A 513 13.70 1.18 -4.17
N CYS A 514 13.41 2.02 -5.17
CA CYS A 514 12.69 1.63 -6.37
C CYS A 514 13.57 1.58 -7.64
N LYS A 515 13.06 0.91 -8.67
CA LYS A 515 13.58 0.94 -10.03
C LYS A 515 12.43 1.18 -10.99
N SER A 516 12.71 1.89 -12.08
CA SER A 516 11.72 2.11 -13.12
C SER A 516 11.30 0.80 -13.76
N THR A 517 9.99 0.61 -13.92
CA THR A 517 9.40 -0.54 -14.63
C THR A 517 9.47 -0.35 -16.15
N TYR A 518 9.48 0.90 -16.60
CA TYR A 518 9.49 1.27 -18.01
C TYR A 518 10.73 2.12 -18.33
N PRO A 519 11.54 1.77 -19.34
CA PRO A 519 12.66 2.60 -19.74
C PRO A 519 12.17 3.94 -20.30
N ILE A 520 13.05 4.95 -20.21
CA ILE A 520 12.92 6.21 -20.93
C ILE A 520 13.62 6.04 -22.27
N GLU A 521 12.96 6.35 -23.38
CA GLU A 521 13.56 6.26 -24.70
C GLU A 521 14.10 7.62 -25.15
N VAL A 522 15.37 7.65 -25.55
CA VAL A 522 16.00 8.80 -26.21
C VAL A 522 16.24 8.45 -27.67
N LEU A 523 15.69 9.26 -28.56
CA LEU A 523 15.74 9.07 -30.01
C LEU A 523 16.50 10.23 -30.65
N GLN A 524 17.25 9.99 -31.73
CA GLN A 524 17.89 11.05 -32.54
C GLN A 524 17.83 10.69 -34.04
N GLY A 525 17.80 11.68 -34.94
CA GLY A 525 17.66 11.49 -36.39
C GLY A 525 16.29 10.94 -36.80
N ASP A 526 16.26 9.87 -37.58
CA ASP A 526 15.04 9.17 -38.03
C ASP A 526 14.64 8.01 -37.10
N ALA A 527 15.29 7.87 -35.93
CA ALA A 527 14.94 6.79 -34.99
C ALA A 527 13.49 6.90 -34.49
N GLU A 528 12.78 5.79 -34.52
CA GLU A 528 11.42 5.67 -34.00
C GLU A 528 11.43 5.03 -32.61
N ALA A 529 10.45 5.42 -31.79
CA ALA A 529 10.18 4.80 -30.51
C ALA A 529 9.87 3.30 -30.69
N GLY A 530 10.26 2.47 -29.72
CA GLY A 530 9.73 1.12 -29.64
C GLY A 530 8.20 1.15 -29.52
N ILE A 531 7.50 0.23 -30.20
CA ILE A 531 6.09 -0.01 -29.89
C ILE A 531 6.03 -0.83 -28.61
N ASP A 532 6.25 -0.20 -27.46
CA ASP A 532 6.04 -0.82 -26.16
C ASP A 532 4.65 -0.48 -25.63
N GLY A 533 3.92 -1.49 -25.17
CA GLY A 533 2.54 -1.36 -24.68
C GLY A 533 1.46 -2.02 -25.54
N VAL A 534 1.80 -2.64 -26.69
CA VAL A 534 0.84 -3.51 -27.38
C VAL A 534 0.86 -4.91 -26.76
N THR A 535 0.28 -5.04 -25.56
CA THR A 535 -0.23 -6.34 -25.13
C THR A 535 -1.55 -6.58 -25.85
N VAL A 536 -1.51 -7.25 -27.01
CA VAL A 536 -2.74 -7.80 -27.59
C VAL A 536 -3.17 -8.97 -26.70
N ASN A 537 -3.92 -8.68 -25.63
CA ASN A 537 -4.63 -9.68 -24.85
C ASN A 537 -6.00 -10.04 -25.48
N VAL A 538 -6.17 -9.78 -26.77
CA VAL A 538 -7.34 -10.24 -27.51
C VAL A 538 -7.08 -11.67 -27.98
N ALA A 539 -7.99 -12.55 -27.59
CA ALA A 539 -8.01 -14.00 -27.74
C ALA A 539 -7.11 -14.63 -28.83
N ARG A 540 -6.34 -15.64 -28.38
CA ARG A 540 -5.65 -16.66 -29.18
C ARG A 540 -6.67 -17.61 -29.84
N ASP A 541 -7.47 -17.13 -30.79
CA ASP A 541 -8.47 -17.98 -31.46
C ASP A 541 -8.20 -18.21 -32.96
N GLY A 542 -7.04 -17.76 -33.47
CA GLY A 542 -6.66 -17.94 -34.87
C GLY A 542 -7.35 -17.00 -35.86
N LYS A 543 -8.21 -16.07 -35.43
CA LYS A 543 -8.89 -15.12 -36.32
C LYS A 543 -8.03 -13.91 -36.68
N THR A 544 -8.40 -13.25 -37.79
CA THR A 544 -7.73 -12.07 -38.35
C THR A 544 -8.42 -10.76 -37.96
N TYR A 545 -7.64 -9.75 -37.58
CA TYR A 545 -8.12 -8.40 -37.22
C TYR A 545 -7.38 -7.33 -38.02
N ASN A 546 -8.01 -6.19 -38.28
CA ASN A 546 -7.32 -5.00 -38.82
C ASN A 546 -6.60 -4.22 -37.71
N ILE A 547 -5.86 -3.17 -38.08
CA ILE A 547 -5.12 -2.32 -37.12
C ILE A 547 -6.03 -1.56 -36.16
N GLY A 548 -7.30 -1.36 -36.52
CA GLY A 548 -8.33 -0.78 -35.64
C GLY A 548 -8.99 -1.79 -34.71
N GLY A 549 -8.52 -3.04 -34.64
CA GLY A 549 -9.08 -4.07 -33.76
C GLY A 549 -10.39 -4.70 -34.23
N GLN A 550 -10.88 -4.35 -35.42
CA GLN A 550 -12.07 -4.97 -36.01
C GLN A 550 -11.72 -6.32 -36.61
N ARG A 551 -12.56 -7.33 -36.38
CA ARG A 551 -12.43 -8.63 -37.04
C ARG A 551 -12.64 -8.47 -38.54
N VAL A 552 -11.76 -9.07 -39.33
CA VAL A 552 -11.82 -9.06 -40.80
C VAL A 552 -11.71 -10.48 -41.35
N ALA A 553 -11.96 -10.65 -42.65
CA ALA A 553 -11.77 -11.93 -43.32
C ALA A 553 -10.26 -12.28 -43.41
N ASP A 554 -9.94 -13.58 -43.44
CA ASP A 554 -8.54 -14.03 -43.45
C ASP A 554 -7.78 -13.68 -44.75
N ASP A 555 -8.47 -13.29 -45.81
CA ASP A 555 -7.89 -12.85 -47.09
C ASP A 555 -7.85 -11.33 -47.23
N THR A 556 -8.21 -10.58 -46.17
CA THR A 556 -8.17 -9.12 -46.16
C THR A 556 -6.75 -8.64 -46.50
N LYS A 557 -6.65 -7.80 -47.53
CA LYS A 557 -5.40 -7.22 -48.03
C LYS A 557 -4.89 -6.13 -47.08
N GLY A 558 -3.59 -6.09 -46.88
CA GLY A 558 -2.94 -5.09 -46.03
C GLY A 558 -2.43 -5.62 -44.70
N LEU A 559 -2.09 -4.71 -43.79
CA LEU A 559 -1.54 -5.06 -42.48
C LEU A 559 -2.65 -5.56 -41.56
N VAL A 560 -2.54 -6.81 -41.13
CA VAL A 560 -3.50 -7.50 -40.28
C VAL A 560 -2.83 -8.07 -39.04
N ILE A 561 -3.60 -8.36 -38.00
CA ILE A 561 -3.14 -8.94 -36.74
C ILE A 561 -3.75 -10.35 -36.62
N ARG A 562 -2.91 -11.37 -36.38
CA ARG A 562 -3.32 -12.73 -36.02
C ARG A 562 -2.50 -13.20 -34.83
N ASN A 563 -3.14 -13.77 -33.81
CA ASN A 563 -2.44 -14.31 -32.64
C ASN A 563 -1.42 -13.33 -32.03
N GLY A 564 -1.78 -12.04 -31.97
CA GLY A 564 -0.91 -10.97 -31.45
C GLY A 564 0.29 -10.60 -32.32
N LYS A 565 0.42 -11.17 -33.53
CA LYS A 565 1.49 -10.85 -34.49
C LYS A 565 0.93 -10.11 -35.70
N LYS A 566 1.70 -9.13 -36.20
CA LYS A 566 1.38 -8.39 -37.43
C LYS A 566 1.79 -9.22 -38.65
N TYR A 567 0.91 -9.29 -39.64
CA TYR A 567 1.14 -9.94 -40.93
C TYR A 567 0.79 -8.96 -42.05
N LEU A 568 1.55 -8.99 -43.14
CA LEU A 568 1.20 -8.31 -44.38
C LEU A 568 0.57 -9.33 -45.33
N ASN A 569 -0.76 -9.31 -45.43
CA ASN A 569 -1.48 -10.09 -46.43
C ASN A 569 -1.36 -9.40 -47.79
N LYS A 570 -0.55 -9.99 -48.67
CA LYS A 570 -0.42 -9.57 -50.08
C LYS A 570 -1.64 -9.96 -50.88
#